data_AF-A0A0G5LJX2-F1
#
_entry.id   AF-A0A0G5LJX2-F1
#
_cell.length_a   1.000
_cell.length_b   1.000
_cell.length_c   1.000
_cell.angle_alpha   90.00
_cell.angle_beta   90.00
_cell.angle_gamma   90.00
#
_symmetry.space_group_name_H-M   'P 1'
#
loop_
_entity.id
_entity.type
_entity.pdbx_description
1 polymer ?
#
loop_
_entity_poly.entity_id
_entity_poly.type
_entity_poly.pdbx_seq_one_letter_code
_entity_poly.pdbx_strand_id
1 'polypeptide(L)'
;MKRLLTLGLLGLLSACQPAFATDRIPTAAEQYRRTLVRSAHAEWGLSAPIATFAAQVHQESRWRADARSPVGAQGLAQFMPGTAEWIAGLYPAALGTNQPFNPGWALRALVTYDRWLYDRNQASSECDRWAFVLSAYNGGQGWVNRDRRLASASGADQLAWFDSVERFNSGRSAANFRENRNYPRLILLRYERIYLQWGDGVCGERYTL
;
A
#
# COMPACT_ATOMS: atom_id res chain seq x y z
N MET A 1 -27.12 34.86 51.61
CA MET A 1 -25.66 34.72 51.80
C MET A 1 -25.17 33.57 50.91
N LYS A 2 -24.28 33.87 49.94
CA LYS A 2 -23.11 33.08 49.45
C LYS A 2 -23.36 31.58 49.07
N ARG A 3 -23.07 31.05 47.87
CA ARG A 3 -22.14 31.40 46.77
C ARG A 3 -22.59 30.72 45.46
N LEU A 4 -22.48 31.45 44.35
CA LEU A 4 -22.36 30.90 42.99
C LEU A 4 -21.04 30.13 42.86
N LEU A 5 -21.05 28.99 42.16
CA LEU A 5 -19.87 28.29 41.65
C LEU A 5 -20.04 28.13 40.14
N THR A 6 -19.54 29.11 39.40
CA THR A 6 -19.32 29.07 37.96
C THR A 6 -18.03 28.28 37.73
N LEU A 7 -18.12 27.05 37.21
CA LEU A 7 -16.94 26.33 36.70
C LEU A 7 -16.63 26.89 35.30
N GLY A 8 -15.58 27.70 35.22
CA GLY A 8 -15.03 28.18 33.95
C GLY A 8 -14.35 27.03 33.21
N LEU A 9 -14.86 26.71 32.02
CA LEU A 9 -14.25 25.77 31.09
C LEU A 9 -13.04 26.47 30.44
N LEU A 10 -11.82 26.17 30.91
CA LEU A 10 -10.59 26.60 30.24
C LEU A 10 -10.44 25.82 28.93
N GLY A 11 -10.79 26.47 27.81
CA GLY A 11 -10.52 25.97 26.48
C GLY A 11 -9.02 26.03 26.18
N LEU A 12 -8.35 24.88 26.27
CA LEU A 12 -7.03 24.69 25.66
C LEU A 12 -7.22 24.51 24.15
N LEU A 13 -7.19 25.62 23.42
CA LEU A 13 -6.97 25.66 21.97
C LEU A 13 -5.55 25.14 21.69
N SER A 14 -5.40 23.82 21.58
CA SER A 14 -4.19 23.22 21.02
C SER A 14 -4.20 23.43 19.51
N ALA A 15 -3.53 24.49 19.07
CA ALA A 15 -3.17 24.70 17.68
C ALA A 15 -2.17 23.61 17.26
N CYS A 16 -2.68 22.47 16.79
CA CYS A 16 -1.85 21.46 16.16
C CYS A 16 -1.53 21.97 14.74
N GLN A 17 -0.36 22.60 14.59
CA GLN A 17 0.14 22.99 13.27
C GLN A 17 0.32 21.74 12.40
N PRO A 18 0.02 21.80 11.09
CA PRO A 18 0.28 20.69 10.19
C PRO A 18 1.79 20.50 10.09
N ALA A 19 2.31 19.44 10.70
CA ALA A 19 3.64 18.97 10.39
C ALA A 19 3.65 18.57 8.91
N PHE A 20 4.20 19.41 8.05
CA PHE A 20 4.63 18.97 6.72
C PHE A 20 5.74 17.95 6.95
N ALA A 21 5.35 16.68 7.10
CA ALA A 21 6.29 15.58 7.18
C ALA A 21 7.05 15.57 5.85
N THR A 22 8.33 15.95 5.90
CA THR A 22 9.24 15.71 4.78
C THR A 22 9.23 14.22 4.49
N ASP A 23 8.96 13.83 3.25
CA ASP A 23 9.03 12.44 2.81
C ASP A 23 10.45 11.93 3.06
N ARG A 24 10.63 11.17 4.14
CA ARG A 24 11.91 10.59 4.56
C ARG A 24 11.70 9.13 4.89
N ILE A 25 12.70 8.31 4.58
CA ILE A 25 12.72 6.92 5.04
C ILE A 25 12.87 6.94 6.58
N PRO A 26 11.95 6.33 7.35
CA PRO A 26 12.12 6.21 8.79
C PRO A 26 13.40 5.44 9.12
N THR A 27 14.19 5.88 10.10
CA THR A 27 15.41 5.17 10.52
C THR A 27 15.15 3.70 10.87
N ALA A 28 13.98 3.43 11.46
CA ALA A 28 13.55 2.07 11.80
C ALA A 28 13.39 1.14 10.57
N ALA A 29 13.27 1.68 9.36
CA ALA A 29 13.15 0.89 8.13
C ALA A 29 14.44 0.14 7.78
N GLU A 30 15.62 0.70 8.10
CA GLU A 30 16.92 0.14 7.69
C GLU A 30 17.15 -1.27 8.24
N GLN A 31 16.65 -1.59 9.44
CA GLN A 31 16.76 -2.94 10.02
C GLN A 31 16.04 -4.01 9.18
N TYR A 32 15.05 -3.61 8.38
CA TYR A 32 14.22 -4.51 7.57
C TYR A 32 14.66 -4.55 6.10
N ARG A 33 15.50 -3.62 5.65
CA ARG A 33 15.95 -3.49 4.25
C ARG A 33 16.48 -4.80 3.69
N ARG A 34 17.42 -5.45 4.40
CA ARG A 34 18.02 -6.72 3.95
C ARG A 34 16.99 -7.84 3.82
N THR A 35 16.03 -7.91 4.74
CA THR A 35 14.96 -8.90 4.71
C THR A 35 14.03 -8.64 3.53
N LEU A 36 13.64 -7.39 3.28
CA LEU A 36 12.82 -7.03 2.12
C LEU A 36 13.53 -7.42 0.82
N VAL A 37 14.78 -6.99 0.63
CA VAL A 37 15.55 -7.27 -0.60
C VAL A 37 15.68 -8.77 -0.84
N ARG A 38 16.00 -9.56 0.19
CA ARG A 38 16.12 -11.02 0.06
C ARG A 38 14.79 -11.67 -0.32
N SER A 39 13.70 -11.28 0.34
CA SER A 39 12.36 -11.81 0.04
C SER A 39 11.95 -11.44 -1.39
N ALA A 40 12.16 -10.19 -1.79
CA ALA A 40 11.85 -9.71 -3.12
C ALA A 40 12.64 -10.46 -4.20
N HIS A 41 13.96 -10.64 -4.03
CA HIS A 41 14.76 -11.42 -4.99
C HIS A 41 14.39 -12.89 -5.05
N ALA A 42 13.99 -13.49 -3.92
CA ALA A 42 13.57 -14.89 -3.88
C ALA A 42 12.26 -15.12 -4.67
N GLU A 43 11.34 -14.16 -4.65
CA GLU A 43 10.03 -14.26 -5.31
C GLU A 43 10.03 -13.70 -6.74
N TRP A 44 10.75 -12.60 -6.99
CA TRP A 44 10.69 -11.83 -8.24
C TRP A 44 11.98 -11.90 -9.07
N GLY A 45 13.05 -12.48 -8.55
CA GLY A 45 14.36 -12.49 -9.20
C GLY A 45 15.15 -11.18 -9.00
N LEU A 46 16.31 -11.07 -9.67
CA LEU A 46 17.23 -9.94 -9.47
C LEU A 46 16.70 -8.59 -9.98
N SER A 47 15.67 -8.60 -10.83
CA SER A 47 14.99 -7.39 -11.33
C SER A 47 13.79 -6.97 -10.46
N ALA A 48 13.72 -7.44 -9.21
CA ALA A 48 12.61 -7.11 -8.32
C ALA A 48 12.56 -5.59 -8.05
N PRO A 49 11.37 -4.96 -8.08
CA PRO A 49 11.24 -3.51 -7.87
C PRO A 49 11.30 -3.14 -6.38
N ILE A 50 12.50 -3.18 -5.82
CA ILE A 50 12.75 -3.00 -4.38
C ILE A 50 12.19 -1.67 -3.86
N ALA A 51 12.32 -0.58 -4.63
CA ALA A 51 11.81 0.72 -4.22
C ALA A 51 10.28 0.73 -4.10
N THR A 52 9.59 0.03 -5.00
CA THR A 52 8.13 -0.10 -5.01
C THR A 52 7.64 -0.84 -3.76
N PHE A 53 8.23 -2.00 -3.43
CA PHE A 53 7.87 -2.73 -2.21
C PHE A 53 8.17 -1.93 -0.94
N ALA A 54 9.32 -1.25 -0.89
CA ALA A 54 9.69 -0.44 0.26
C ALA A 54 8.73 0.75 0.46
N ALA A 55 8.28 1.36 -0.64
CA ALA A 55 7.27 2.41 -0.64
C ALA A 55 5.89 1.88 -0.20
N GLN A 56 5.53 0.65 -0.57
CA GLN A 56 4.30 0.01 -0.11
C GLN A 56 4.35 -0.25 1.40
N VAL A 57 5.42 -0.86 1.92
CA VAL A 57 5.58 -1.06 3.39
C VAL A 57 5.58 0.27 4.14
N HIS A 58 6.19 1.31 3.56
CA HIS A 58 6.12 2.66 4.10
C HIS A 58 4.66 3.11 4.18
N GLN A 59 3.89 3.00 3.09
CA GLN A 59 2.50 3.41 3.04
C GLN A 59 1.64 2.64 4.06
N GLU A 60 1.87 1.34 4.21
CA GLU A 60 1.10 0.47 5.09
C GLU A 60 1.31 0.78 6.58
N SER A 61 2.56 0.77 7.04
CA SER A 61 2.84 0.79 8.49
C SER A 61 3.81 1.87 8.92
N ARG A 62 4.37 2.64 7.98
CA ARG A 62 5.55 3.48 8.23
C ARG A 62 6.69 2.68 8.88
N TRP A 63 6.83 1.41 8.48
CA TRP A 63 7.78 0.44 9.02
C TRP A 63 7.60 0.06 10.49
N ARG A 64 6.37 0.15 11.02
CA ARG A 64 6.03 -0.28 12.38
C ARG A 64 5.55 -1.74 12.38
N ALA A 65 6.40 -2.65 12.85
CA ALA A 65 6.09 -4.08 12.86
C ALA A 65 4.95 -4.47 13.82
N ASP A 66 4.65 -3.64 14.81
CA ASP A 66 3.58 -3.80 15.78
C ASP A 66 2.28 -3.08 15.36
N ALA A 67 2.25 -2.47 14.17
CA ALA A 67 1.11 -1.67 13.72
C ALA A 67 -0.17 -2.51 13.65
N ARG A 68 -1.23 -1.98 14.25
CA ARG A 68 -2.59 -2.48 14.12
C ARG A 68 -3.53 -1.34 13.72
N SER A 69 -4.24 -1.49 12.61
CA SER A 69 -5.21 -0.48 12.19
C SER A 69 -6.51 -0.58 13.00
N PRO A 70 -7.35 0.48 13.02
CA PRO A 70 -8.67 0.42 13.66
C PRO A 70 -9.59 -0.66 13.11
N VAL A 71 -9.40 -1.07 11.85
CA VAL A 71 -10.17 -2.14 11.19
C VAL A 71 -9.51 -3.51 11.31
N GLY A 72 -8.37 -3.61 12.01
CA GLY A 72 -7.74 -4.87 12.38
C GLY A 72 -6.63 -5.36 11.44
N ALA A 73 -6.15 -4.54 10.51
CA ALA A 73 -4.97 -4.83 9.68
C ALA A 73 -3.70 -4.91 10.55
N GLN A 74 -2.75 -5.78 10.20
CA GLN A 74 -1.66 -6.20 11.11
C GLN A 74 -0.26 -6.14 10.48
N GLY A 75 0.70 -5.66 11.28
CA GLY A 75 2.14 -5.75 11.01
C GLY A 75 2.66 -4.85 9.90
N LEU A 76 3.87 -5.13 9.42
CA LEU A 76 4.55 -4.27 8.43
C LEU A 76 3.73 -4.07 7.13
N ALA A 77 3.05 -5.13 6.70
CA ALA A 77 2.32 -5.20 5.45
C ALA A 77 0.81 -4.95 5.60
N GLN A 78 0.34 -4.67 6.83
CA GLN A 78 -1.07 -4.40 7.16
C GLN A 78 -2.04 -5.40 6.53
N PHE A 79 -1.73 -6.69 6.60
CA PHE A 79 -2.68 -7.71 6.14
C PHE A 79 -3.90 -7.73 7.07
N MET A 80 -5.09 -7.80 6.47
CA MET A 80 -6.30 -8.22 7.20
C MET A 80 -6.15 -9.69 7.63
N PRO A 81 -6.66 -10.10 8.80
CA PRO A 81 -6.48 -11.46 9.30
C PRO A 81 -6.89 -12.55 8.31
N GLY A 82 -8.05 -12.40 7.66
CA GLY A 82 -8.52 -13.35 6.65
C GLY A 82 -7.64 -13.40 5.40
N THR A 83 -7.09 -12.26 4.96
CA THR A 83 -6.15 -12.22 3.84
C THR A 83 -4.82 -12.89 4.19
N ALA A 84 -4.31 -12.66 5.39
CA ALA A 84 -3.09 -13.29 5.90
C ALA A 84 -3.22 -14.82 5.96
N GLU A 85 -4.35 -15.31 6.49
CA GLU A 85 -4.66 -16.73 6.55
C GLU A 85 -4.79 -17.34 5.15
N TRP A 86 -5.54 -16.67 4.26
CA TRP A 86 -5.76 -17.14 2.90
C TRP A 86 -4.46 -17.24 2.10
N ILE A 87 -3.59 -16.21 2.13
CA ILE A 87 -2.34 -16.25 1.37
C ILE A 87 -1.35 -17.28 1.94
N ALA A 88 -1.30 -17.45 3.27
CA ALA A 88 -0.50 -18.48 3.91
C ALA A 88 -0.95 -19.90 3.49
N GLY A 89 -2.26 -20.12 3.44
CA GLY A 89 -2.84 -21.39 2.98
C GLY A 89 -2.59 -21.66 1.49
N LEU A 90 -2.52 -20.62 0.67
CA LEU A 90 -2.22 -20.74 -0.76
C LEU A 90 -0.73 -21.01 -1.05
N TYR A 91 0.17 -20.46 -0.21
CA TYR A 91 1.63 -20.57 -0.37
C TYR A 91 2.33 -21.12 0.89
N PRO A 92 1.96 -22.34 1.36
CA PRO A 92 2.48 -22.86 2.63
C PRO A 92 3.98 -23.12 2.59
N ALA A 93 4.53 -23.50 1.43
CA ALA A 93 5.96 -23.73 1.26
C ALA A 93 6.79 -22.43 1.36
N ALA A 94 6.25 -21.30 0.91
CA ALA A 94 6.94 -20.01 0.93
C ALA A 94 6.77 -19.28 2.26
N LEU A 95 5.57 -19.35 2.86
CA LEU A 95 5.18 -18.53 4.00
C LEU A 95 5.20 -19.28 5.34
N GLY A 96 4.94 -20.59 5.34
CA GLY A 96 4.80 -21.38 6.56
C GLY A 96 3.61 -20.90 7.42
N THR A 97 3.74 -21.03 8.74
CA THR A 97 2.69 -20.61 9.69
C THR A 97 2.40 -19.11 9.59
N ASN A 98 1.11 -18.75 9.51
CA ASN A 98 0.64 -17.37 9.46
C ASN A 98 1.09 -16.55 10.69
N GLN A 99 1.93 -15.53 10.49
CA GLN A 99 2.49 -14.68 11.55
C GLN A 99 2.58 -13.21 11.11
N PRO A 100 1.45 -12.48 10.99
CA PRO A 100 1.43 -11.16 10.37
C PRO A 100 2.23 -10.08 11.12
N PHE A 101 2.46 -10.24 12.43
CA PHE A 101 3.34 -9.36 13.22
C PHE A 101 4.83 -9.73 13.13
N ASN A 102 5.19 -10.88 12.57
CA ASN A 102 6.59 -11.25 12.35
C ASN A 102 7.11 -10.50 11.10
N PRO A 103 8.14 -9.64 11.20
CA PRO A 103 8.63 -8.86 10.07
C PRO A 103 9.05 -9.71 8.86
N GLY A 104 9.73 -10.83 9.09
CA GLY A 104 10.19 -11.72 8.02
C GLY A 104 9.05 -12.47 7.35
N TRP A 105 7.99 -12.81 8.08
CA TRP A 105 6.77 -13.35 7.49
C TRP A 105 6.03 -12.28 6.68
N ALA A 106 5.80 -11.10 7.27
CA ALA A 106 5.03 -10.02 6.64
C ALA A 106 5.64 -9.57 5.31
N LEU A 107 6.97 -9.41 5.25
CA LEU A 107 7.65 -8.99 4.03
C LEU A 107 7.67 -10.08 2.95
N ARG A 108 7.78 -11.36 3.32
CA ARG A 108 7.63 -12.47 2.36
C ARG A 108 6.20 -12.53 1.84
N ALA A 109 5.22 -12.46 2.73
CA ALA A 109 3.80 -12.48 2.36
C ALA A 109 3.43 -11.31 1.46
N LEU A 110 3.96 -10.11 1.71
CA LEU A 110 3.75 -8.93 0.86
C LEU A 110 4.23 -9.19 -0.57
N VAL A 111 5.51 -9.56 -0.75
CA VAL A 111 6.06 -9.76 -2.11
C VAL A 111 5.40 -10.92 -2.84
N THR A 112 5.01 -12.00 -2.12
CA THR A 112 4.27 -13.13 -2.70
C THR A 112 2.85 -12.73 -3.09
N TYR A 113 2.14 -11.96 -2.26
CA TYR A 113 0.79 -11.52 -2.58
C TYR A 113 0.79 -10.50 -3.73
N ASP A 114 1.74 -9.57 -3.76
CA ASP A 114 1.92 -8.67 -4.88
C ASP A 114 2.19 -9.46 -6.16
N ARG A 115 2.96 -10.56 -6.11
CA ARG A 115 3.20 -11.41 -7.28
C ARG A 115 1.91 -12.08 -7.76
N TRP A 116 1.13 -12.61 -6.83
CA TRP A 116 -0.18 -13.21 -7.12
C TRP A 116 -1.13 -12.20 -7.82
N LEU A 117 -1.12 -10.95 -7.39
CA LEU A 117 -1.89 -9.86 -7.99
C LEU A 117 -1.31 -9.46 -9.35
N TYR A 118 0.00 -9.34 -9.46
CA TYR A 118 0.71 -8.94 -10.67
C TYR A 118 0.45 -9.91 -11.81
N ASP A 119 0.49 -11.22 -11.56
CA ASP A 119 0.21 -12.25 -12.56
C ASP A 119 -1.26 -12.21 -13.07
N ARG A 120 -2.17 -11.55 -12.34
CA ARG A 120 -3.59 -11.40 -12.70
C ARG A 120 -3.94 -10.07 -13.34
N ASN A 121 -3.00 -9.12 -13.39
CA ASN A 121 -3.23 -7.82 -13.98
C ASN A 121 -2.30 -7.64 -15.19
N GLN A 122 -2.89 -7.48 -16.37
CA GLN A 122 -2.18 -7.00 -17.57
C GLN A 122 -2.38 -5.49 -17.70
N ALA A 123 -1.37 -4.80 -18.22
CA ALA A 123 -1.42 -3.36 -18.42
C ALA A 123 -0.57 -2.91 -19.61
N SER A 124 -0.74 -1.66 -20.01
CA SER A 124 0.00 -1.00 -21.09
C SER A 124 1.46 -0.70 -20.73
N SER A 125 1.77 -0.59 -19.44
CA SER A 125 3.12 -0.32 -18.92
C SER A 125 3.32 -1.00 -17.57
N GLU A 126 4.57 -1.14 -17.12
CA GLU A 126 4.90 -1.64 -15.77
C GLU A 126 4.33 -0.72 -14.68
N CYS A 127 4.41 0.59 -14.87
CA CYS A 127 3.85 1.56 -13.93
C CYS A 127 2.32 1.42 -13.81
N ASP A 128 1.60 1.27 -14.93
CA ASP A 128 0.16 1.00 -14.92
C ASP A 128 -0.15 -0.36 -14.28
N ARG A 129 0.66 -1.38 -14.56
CA ARG A 129 0.49 -2.73 -14.00
C ARG A 129 0.59 -2.71 -12.49
N TRP A 130 1.61 -2.05 -11.96
CA TRP A 130 1.79 -1.89 -10.52
C TRP A 130 0.70 -1.04 -9.88
N ALA A 131 0.16 -0.05 -10.58
CA ALA A 131 -0.99 0.69 -10.06
C ALA A 131 -2.24 -0.19 -9.93
N PHE A 132 -2.49 -1.12 -10.87
CA PHE A 132 -3.52 -2.15 -10.71
C PHE A 132 -3.24 -3.09 -9.53
N VAL A 133 -2.00 -3.56 -9.38
CA VAL A 133 -1.58 -4.44 -8.27
C VAL A 133 -1.86 -3.77 -6.93
N LEU A 134 -1.37 -2.54 -6.72
CA LEU A 134 -1.53 -1.81 -5.47
C LEU A 134 -3.00 -1.47 -5.18
N SER A 135 -3.76 -1.14 -6.22
CA SER A 135 -5.20 -0.94 -6.11
C SER A 135 -5.93 -2.22 -5.68
N ALA A 136 -5.52 -3.37 -6.22
CA ALA A 136 -6.07 -4.66 -5.85
C ALA A 136 -5.62 -5.14 -4.47
N TYR A 137 -4.41 -4.79 -4.04
CA TYR A 137 -3.91 -5.05 -2.69
C TYR A 137 -4.77 -4.33 -1.65
N ASN A 138 -4.99 -3.03 -1.84
CA ASN A 138 -5.77 -2.20 -0.92
C ASN A 138 -7.28 -2.48 -0.98
N GLY A 139 -7.84 -2.63 -2.20
CA GLY A 139 -9.30 -2.63 -2.42
C GLY A 139 -9.87 -3.91 -3.00
N GLY A 140 -9.05 -4.93 -3.26
CA GLY A 140 -9.45 -6.23 -3.80
C GLY A 140 -9.50 -6.30 -5.34
N GLN A 141 -8.96 -7.39 -5.90
CA GLN A 141 -8.91 -7.66 -7.35
C GLN A 141 -10.29 -7.65 -8.02
N GLY A 142 -11.31 -8.15 -7.33
CA GLY A 142 -12.68 -8.22 -7.88
C GLY A 142 -13.21 -6.84 -8.24
N TRP A 143 -12.88 -5.81 -7.47
CA TRP A 143 -13.27 -4.45 -7.78
C TRP A 143 -12.45 -3.83 -8.90
N VAL A 144 -11.14 -4.09 -8.96
CA VAL A 144 -10.29 -3.67 -10.09
C VAL A 144 -10.86 -4.20 -11.41
N ASN A 145 -11.27 -5.48 -11.44
CA ASN A 145 -11.89 -6.08 -12.63
C ASN A 145 -13.20 -5.37 -13.03
N ARG A 146 -14.01 -4.95 -12.06
CA ARG A 146 -15.26 -4.23 -12.33
C ARG A 146 -14.99 -2.82 -12.86
N ASP A 147 -14.04 -2.09 -12.27
CA ASP A 147 -13.66 -0.76 -12.73
C ASP A 147 -13.10 -0.81 -14.16
N ARG A 148 -12.27 -1.82 -14.49
CA ARG A 148 -11.76 -2.04 -15.85
C ARG A 148 -12.88 -2.29 -16.87
N ARG A 149 -13.86 -3.13 -16.51
CA ARG A 149 -15.04 -3.37 -17.37
C ARG A 149 -15.84 -2.09 -17.58
N LEU A 150 -16.04 -1.29 -16.54
CA LEU A 150 -16.73 -0.01 -16.63
C LEU A 150 -15.96 1.00 -17.50
N ALA A 151 -14.64 1.08 -17.33
CA ALA A 151 -13.77 1.92 -18.14
C ALA A 151 -13.86 1.55 -19.63
N SER A 152 -13.72 0.25 -19.94
CA SER A 152 -13.83 -0.26 -21.31
C SER A 152 -15.22 0.02 -21.91
N ALA A 153 -16.30 -0.23 -21.16
CA ALA A 153 -17.66 0.04 -21.60
C ALA A 153 -17.91 1.54 -21.84
N SER A 154 -17.13 2.41 -21.21
CA SER A 154 -17.18 3.87 -21.36
C SER A 154 -16.17 4.40 -22.39
N GLY A 155 -15.50 3.53 -23.15
CA GLY A 155 -14.55 3.90 -24.21
C GLY A 155 -13.14 4.25 -23.74
N ALA A 156 -12.80 4.01 -22.46
CA ALA A 156 -11.45 4.21 -21.94
C ALA A 156 -10.58 2.94 -22.07
N ASP A 157 -9.26 3.10 -22.12
CA ASP A 157 -8.33 1.99 -22.20
C ASP A 157 -8.28 1.22 -20.87
N GLN A 158 -8.78 -0.02 -20.87
CA GLN A 158 -8.77 -0.88 -19.69
C GLN A 158 -7.37 -1.36 -19.27
N LEU A 159 -6.34 -1.24 -20.14
CA LEU A 159 -4.96 -1.62 -19.84
C LEU A 159 -4.17 -0.47 -19.21
N ALA A 160 -4.63 0.77 -19.31
CA ALA A 160 -4.04 1.92 -18.64
C ALA A 160 -4.71 2.15 -17.28
N TRP A 161 -3.91 2.37 -16.23
CA TRP A 161 -4.44 2.78 -14.93
C TRP A 161 -4.59 4.30 -14.88
N PHE A 162 -3.47 5.00 -15.08
CA PHE A 162 -3.39 6.46 -14.93
C PHE A 162 -4.16 7.14 -16.05
N ASP A 163 -4.93 8.16 -15.71
CA ASP A 163 -5.78 8.90 -16.63
C ASP A 163 -6.77 8.01 -17.42
N SER A 164 -7.02 6.79 -16.97
CA SER A 164 -7.97 5.85 -17.56
C SER A 164 -8.79 5.15 -16.49
N VAL A 165 -8.46 3.91 -16.10
CA VAL A 165 -9.29 3.11 -15.17
C VAL A 165 -9.46 3.78 -13.80
N GLU A 166 -8.47 4.56 -13.34
CA GLU A 166 -8.55 5.25 -12.04
C GLU A 166 -9.76 6.21 -11.92
N ARG A 167 -10.33 6.67 -13.05
CA ARG A 167 -11.49 7.58 -13.10
C ARG A 167 -12.84 6.90 -12.89
N PHE A 168 -12.91 5.58 -12.97
CA PHE A 168 -14.17 4.83 -12.97
C PHE A 168 -14.42 4.18 -11.62
N ASN A 169 -15.62 4.35 -11.06
CA ASN A 169 -16.04 3.74 -9.80
C ASN A 169 -17.23 2.81 -10.03
N SER A 170 -17.01 1.50 -9.96
CA SER A 170 -18.06 0.50 -10.21
C SER A 170 -18.99 0.23 -8.99
N GLY A 171 -19.17 1.20 -8.09
CA GLY A 171 -20.09 1.10 -6.95
C GLY A 171 -19.45 1.02 -5.56
N ARG A 172 -18.17 1.39 -5.41
CA ARG A 172 -17.60 1.65 -4.07
C ARG A 172 -18.20 2.92 -3.47
N SER A 173 -18.24 3.01 -2.14
CA SER A 173 -18.52 4.27 -1.46
C SER A 173 -17.50 5.33 -1.86
N ALA A 174 -17.89 6.61 -1.80
CA ALA A 174 -17.00 7.71 -2.19
C ALA A 174 -15.70 7.73 -1.35
N ALA A 175 -15.77 7.35 -0.07
CA ALA A 175 -14.60 7.25 0.80
C ALA A 175 -13.64 6.14 0.36
N ASN A 176 -14.17 4.92 0.17
CA ASN A 176 -13.34 3.77 -0.23
C ASN A 176 -12.77 3.95 -1.64
N PHE A 177 -13.51 4.61 -2.53
CA PHE A 177 -13.00 4.97 -3.85
C PHE A 177 -11.81 5.92 -3.74
N ARG A 178 -11.93 7.03 -2.99
CA ARG A 178 -10.82 7.97 -2.79
C ARG A 178 -9.61 7.33 -2.14
N GLU A 179 -9.81 6.52 -1.10
CA GLU A 179 -8.72 5.79 -0.45
C GLU A 179 -7.98 4.90 -1.44
N ASN A 180 -8.74 4.09 -2.18
CA ASN A 180 -8.17 3.16 -3.14
C ASN A 180 -7.44 3.82 -4.31
N ARG A 181 -7.91 4.98 -4.80
CA ARG A 181 -7.20 5.74 -5.84
C ARG A 181 -5.97 6.46 -5.31
N ASN A 182 -6.01 6.92 -4.06
CA ASN A 182 -4.86 7.54 -3.43
C ASN A 182 -3.74 6.54 -3.14
N TYR A 183 -4.06 5.27 -2.86
CA TYR A 183 -3.09 4.27 -2.45
C TYR A 183 -1.98 4.03 -3.50
N PRO A 184 -2.26 3.68 -4.78
CA PRO A 184 -1.23 3.60 -5.81
C PRO A 184 -0.46 4.89 -6.03
N ARG A 185 -1.14 6.05 -5.99
CA ARG A 185 -0.50 7.36 -6.21
C ARG A 185 0.51 7.69 -5.12
N LEU A 186 0.18 7.43 -3.86
CA LEU A 186 1.09 7.66 -2.73
C LEU A 186 2.33 6.77 -2.83
N ILE A 187 2.15 5.50 -3.22
CA ILE A 187 3.27 4.56 -3.31
C ILE A 187 4.13 4.92 -4.52
N LEU A 188 3.56 4.90 -5.71
CA LEU A 188 4.30 4.99 -6.98
C LEU A 188 4.81 6.40 -7.27
N LEU A 189 4.04 7.44 -6.96
CA LEU A 189 4.36 8.82 -7.37
C LEU A 189 4.99 9.65 -6.24
N ARG A 190 4.92 9.20 -4.98
CA ARG A 190 5.43 9.96 -3.83
C ARG A 190 6.51 9.23 -3.03
N TYR A 191 6.28 7.99 -2.61
CA TYR A 191 7.23 7.27 -1.75
C TYR A 191 8.26 6.45 -2.53
N GLU A 192 7.95 5.91 -3.70
CA GLU A 192 8.90 5.10 -4.49
C GLU A 192 10.21 5.84 -4.75
N ARG A 193 10.12 7.11 -5.15
CA ARG A 193 11.28 7.99 -5.42
C ARG A 193 12.25 8.11 -4.25
N ILE A 194 11.77 8.06 -2.99
CA ILE A 194 12.65 8.18 -1.82
C ILE A 194 13.37 6.85 -1.51
N TYR A 195 12.91 5.74 -2.07
CA TYR A 195 13.52 4.41 -1.91
C TYR A 195 14.39 3.98 -3.10
N LEU A 196 14.64 4.83 -4.10
CA LEU A 196 15.53 4.48 -5.22
C LEU A 196 16.95 4.12 -4.77
N GLN A 197 17.39 4.63 -3.62
CA GLN A 197 18.66 4.22 -3.00
C GLN A 197 18.67 2.77 -2.46
N TRP A 198 17.52 2.09 -2.43
CA TRP A 198 17.38 0.69 -2.03
C TRP A 198 17.32 -0.28 -3.22
N GLY A 199 17.00 0.21 -4.42
CA GLY A 199 16.93 -0.53 -5.68
C GLY A 199 15.96 0.15 -6.65
N ASP A 200 15.68 -0.51 -7.77
CA ASP A 200 14.84 0.07 -8.83
C ASP A 200 13.36 0.17 -8.42
N GLY A 201 12.67 1.15 -9.01
CA GLY A 201 11.21 1.32 -8.96
C GLY A 201 10.59 1.08 -10.35
N VAL A 202 9.26 1.19 -10.45
CA VAL A 202 8.51 0.83 -11.67
C VAL A 202 7.84 2.02 -12.36
N CYS A 203 7.85 3.19 -11.74
CA CYS A 203 7.21 4.42 -12.25
C CYS A 203 8.20 5.58 -12.40
N GLY A 204 9.49 5.28 -12.66
CA GLY A 204 10.55 6.28 -12.77
C GLY A 204 10.27 7.39 -13.78
N GLU A 205 9.61 7.05 -14.88
CA GLU A 205 9.20 7.98 -15.93
C GLU A 205 8.20 9.05 -15.45
N ARG A 206 7.50 8.81 -14.33
CA ARG A 206 6.49 9.72 -13.78
C ARG A 206 7.00 10.63 -12.66
N TYR A 207 8.27 10.54 -12.25
CA TYR A 207 8.82 11.41 -11.20
C TYR A 207 9.07 12.84 -11.65
N THR A 208 9.12 13.07 -12.98
CA THR A 208 9.59 14.30 -13.62
C THR A 208 8.49 15.24 -14.11
N LEU A 209 7.26 15.10 -13.60
CA LEU A 209 6.14 15.99 -13.93
C LEU A 209 5.89 17.03 -12.83
#